data_AF-A0A2H1WB24-F1
#
_entry.id   AF-A0A2H1WB24-F1
#
_cell.length_a   1.000
_cell.length_b   1.000
_cell.length_c   1.000
_cell.angle_alpha   90.00
_cell.angle_beta   90.00
_cell.angle_gamma   90.00
#
_symmetry.space_group_name_H-M   'P 1'
#
loop_
_entity.id
_entity.type
_entity.pdbx_description
1 polymer ?
#
loop_
_entity_poly.entity_id
_entity_poly.type
_entity_poly.pdbx_seq_one_letter_code
_entity_poly.pdbx_strand_id
1 'polypeptide(L)'
;MEEGGEGCDGGLAIRVGDNRSPQLDVAPLLAAALRQHADLGDVQTPAVVMLVLQDHRSDLFPYIEESLQEHWLLGYIELLQRHKLWNIATEVVRSAWISSVWVVSQQSTSVALCCGRCGRRWRRAACDCAGGAGGAGAGGAAVCAVCRRVVRGLYAWCQGCGHGGHLQHMRAWLQRHQLCPAGCAHRCQLA
;
A
#
# COMPACT_ATOMS: atom_id res chain seq x y z
N MET A 1 -21.58 -26.03 41.49
CA MET A 1 -20.43 -25.20 41.88
C MET A 1 -19.61 -25.02 40.61
N GLU A 2 -20.08 -24.09 39.78
CA GLU A 2 -19.46 -22.75 39.54
C GLU A 2 -18.33 -22.91 38.50
N GLU A 3 -18.55 -22.63 37.21
CA GLU A 3 -18.66 -21.34 36.47
C GLU A 3 -17.42 -20.41 36.56
N GLY A 4 -17.06 -19.85 35.39
CA GLY A 4 -16.11 -18.75 35.19
C GLY A 4 -15.02 -19.08 34.13
N GLY A 5 -15.02 -18.60 32.89
CA GLY A 5 -15.73 -17.49 32.26
C GLY A 5 -14.94 -16.19 32.37
N GLU A 6 -14.24 -15.79 31.30
CA GLU A 6 -13.90 -14.38 31.01
C GLU A 6 -13.39 -14.23 29.56
N GLY A 7 -14.35 -14.05 28.63
CA GLY A 7 -14.10 -13.46 27.32
C GLY A 7 -14.26 -11.95 27.42
N CYS A 8 -13.28 -11.20 26.94
CA CYS A 8 -13.34 -9.74 26.87
C CYS A 8 -14.22 -9.29 25.69
N ASP A 9 -15.53 -9.24 25.91
CA ASP A 9 -16.50 -8.67 24.96
C ASP A 9 -17.03 -7.35 25.52
N GLY A 10 -16.33 -6.26 25.20
CA GLY A 10 -16.78 -4.90 25.49
C GLY A 10 -17.13 -4.23 24.19
N GLY A 11 -18.41 -4.23 23.81
CA GLY A 11 -18.89 -3.60 22.57
C GLY A 11 -18.60 -2.09 22.49
N LEU A 12 -18.76 -1.52 21.30
CA LEU A 12 -18.45 -0.12 20.98
C LEU A 12 -19.33 0.90 21.75
N ALA A 13 -19.03 1.13 23.02
CA ALA A 13 -19.80 2.01 23.91
C ALA A 13 -18.93 3.12 24.52
N ILE A 14 -19.40 4.37 24.46
CA ILE A 14 -18.76 5.48 25.17
C ILE A 14 -19.28 5.47 26.61
N ARG A 15 -18.39 5.20 27.57
CA ARG A 15 -18.69 5.36 29.00
C ARG A 15 -18.75 6.85 29.35
N VAL A 16 -19.95 7.43 29.30
CA VAL A 16 -20.22 8.74 29.88
C VAL A 16 -20.26 8.58 31.41
N GLY A 17 -19.46 9.38 32.11
CA GLY A 17 -19.33 9.34 33.57
C GLY A 17 -20.69 9.38 34.27
N ASP A 18 -20.78 8.53 35.29
CA ASP A 18 -21.89 8.24 36.21
C ASP A 18 -22.99 9.32 36.33
N ASN A 19 -24.02 9.25 35.46
CA ASN A 19 -25.41 9.64 35.76
C ASN A 19 -26.34 9.23 34.60
N ARG A 20 -27.00 8.06 34.68
CA ARG A 20 -28.15 7.57 33.87
C ARG A 20 -28.48 8.32 32.54
N SER A 21 -27.50 8.57 31.69
CA SER A 21 -27.71 9.10 30.35
C SER A 21 -28.04 7.92 29.42
N PRO A 22 -28.97 8.08 28.46
CA PRO A 22 -29.25 7.02 27.50
C PRO A 22 -27.93 6.59 26.86
N GLN A 23 -27.64 5.28 26.88
CA GLN A 23 -26.49 4.75 26.16
C GLN A 23 -26.68 5.10 24.70
N LEU A 24 -25.83 5.98 24.18
CA LEU A 24 -25.83 6.34 22.78
C LEU A 24 -25.40 5.10 21.99
N ASP A 25 -26.25 4.62 21.10
CA ASP A 25 -25.86 3.58 20.17
C ASP A 25 -24.92 4.20 19.12
N VAL A 26 -23.62 3.96 19.30
CA VAL A 26 -22.55 4.63 18.55
C VAL A 26 -22.43 4.05 17.15
N ALA A 27 -22.71 2.76 16.97
CA ALA A 27 -22.46 2.06 15.71
C ALA A 27 -23.31 2.59 14.53
N PRO A 28 -24.65 2.79 14.66
CA PRO A 28 -25.45 3.38 13.58
C PRO A 28 -25.05 4.83 13.29
N LEU A 29 -24.75 5.62 14.32
CA LEU A 29 -24.35 7.02 14.16
C LEU A 29 -23.02 7.13 13.42
N LEU A 30 -22.04 6.30 13.80
CA LEU A 30 -20.76 6.22 13.14
C LEU A 30 -20.93 5.75 11.69
N ALA A 31 -21.72 4.71 11.43
CA ALA A 31 -22.00 4.23 10.08
C ALA A 31 -22.63 5.31 9.18
N ALA A 32 -23.52 6.14 9.73
CA ALA A 32 -24.10 7.28 9.03
C ALA A 32 -23.06 8.37 8.73
N ALA A 33 -22.23 8.72 9.73
CA ALA A 33 -21.16 9.70 9.55
C ALA A 33 -20.15 9.25 8.48
N LEU A 34 -19.73 7.98 8.51
CA LEU A 34 -18.81 7.41 7.51
C LEU A 34 -19.38 7.50 6.08
N ARG A 35 -20.69 7.27 5.93
CA ARG A 35 -21.38 7.42 4.65
C ARG A 35 -21.38 8.86 4.16
N GLN A 36 -21.68 9.80 5.05
CA GLN A 36 -21.63 11.22 4.74
C GLN A 36 -20.22 11.66 4.30
N HIS A 37 -19.15 11.17 4.95
CA HIS A 37 -17.78 11.44 4.51
C HIS A 37 -17.52 10.94 3.08
N ALA A 38 -17.94 9.71 2.78
CA ALA A 38 -17.81 9.16 1.44
C ALA A 38 -18.61 9.99 0.40
N ASP A 39 -19.83 10.42 0.74
CA ASP A 39 -20.68 11.25 -0.13
C ASP A 39 -20.06 12.63 -0.40
N LEU A 40 -19.26 13.15 0.54
CA LEU A 40 -18.46 14.37 0.37
C LEU A 40 -17.17 14.15 -0.44
N GLY A 41 -16.90 12.92 -0.89
CA GLY A 41 -15.72 12.54 -1.67
C GLY A 41 -14.51 12.14 -0.82
N ASP A 42 -14.64 12.10 0.50
CA ASP A 42 -13.61 11.60 1.41
C ASP A 42 -13.80 10.11 1.68
N VAL A 43 -13.21 9.30 0.80
CA VAL A 43 -13.21 7.83 0.93
C VAL A 43 -12.14 7.32 1.91
N GLN A 44 -11.18 8.17 2.29
CA GLN A 44 -10.10 7.80 3.19
C GLN A 44 -10.61 7.62 4.62
N THR A 45 -11.39 8.58 5.12
CA THR A 45 -11.96 8.51 6.49
C THR A 45 -12.72 7.21 6.76
N PRO A 46 -13.72 6.81 5.94
CA PRO A 46 -14.42 5.55 6.15
C PRO A 46 -13.50 4.33 6.07
N ALA A 47 -12.60 4.26 5.08
CA ALA A 47 -11.67 3.14 4.95
C ALA A 47 -10.75 3.00 6.18
N VAL A 48 -10.17 4.11 6.65
CA VAL A 48 -9.26 4.12 7.81
C VAL A 48 -9.99 3.75 9.09
N VAL A 49 -11.17 4.32 9.33
CA VAL A 49 -11.95 4.01 10.55
C VAL A 49 -12.32 2.53 10.58
N MET A 50 -12.75 1.94 9.46
CA MET A 50 -13.06 0.50 9.42
C MET A 50 -11.82 -0.38 9.65
N LEU A 51 -10.66 0.01 9.11
CA LEU A 51 -9.38 -0.69 9.34
C LEU A 51 -8.97 -0.65 10.82
N VAL A 52 -9.12 0.50 11.48
CA VAL A 52 -8.78 0.68 12.90
C VAL A 52 -9.76 -0.07 13.81
N LEU A 53 -11.05 -0.07 13.47
CA LEU A 53 -12.11 -0.70 14.26
C LEU A 53 -12.38 -2.16 13.86
N GLN A 54 -11.46 -2.81 13.16
CA GLN A 54 -11.63 -4.20 12.69
C GLN A 54 -11.95 -5.19 13.82
N ASP A 55 -11.44 -4.96 15.03
CA ASP A 55 -11.69 -5.82 16.20
C ASP A 55 -13.14 -5.73 16.68
N HIS A 56 -13.86 -4.67 16.33
CA HIS A 56 -15.27 -4.42 16.66
C HIS A 56 -16.16 -4.48 15.41
N ARG A 57 -15.72 -5.21 14.38
CA ARG A 57 -16.46 -5.38 13.12
C ARG A 57 -17.87 -5.95 13.31
N SER A 58 -18.07 -6.79 14.32
CA SER A 58 -19.39 -7.36 14.66
C SER A 58 -20.41 -6.29 15.02
N ASP A 59 -19.96 -5.16 15.56
CA ASP A 59 -20.83 -4.09 16.04
C ASP A 59 -21.11 -3.08 14.92
N LEU A 60 -20.07 -2.70 14.15
CA LEU A 60 -20.17 -1.62 13.16
C LEU A 60 -20.61 -2.09 11.77
N PHE A 61 -20.10 -3.22 11.29
CA PHE A 61 -20.29 -3.63 9.89
C PHE A 61 -21.72 -4.07 9.55
N PRO A 62 -22.57 -4.55 10.49
CA PRO A 62 -23.98 -4.80 10.18
C PRO A 62 -24.74 -3.57 9.66
N TYR A 63 -24.27 -2.36 9.97
CA TYR A 63 -24.88 -1.12 9.50
C TYR A 63 -24.31 -0.66 8.14
N ILE A 64 -23.30 -1.33 7.59
CA ILE A 64 -22.58 -0.93 6.38
C ILE A 64 -22.57 -2.10 5.40
N GLU A 65 -23.27 -1.97 4.28
CA GLU A 65 -23.28 -2.97 3.21
C GLU A 65 -21.86 -3.35 2.78
N GLU A 66 -21.61 -4.64 2.60
CA GLU A 66 -20.27 -5.16 2.23
C GLU A 66 -19.75 -4.50 0.94
N SER A 67 -20.63 -4.21 -0.02
CA SER A 67 -20.29 -3.52 -1.26
C SER A 67 -19.79 -2.08 -1.04
N LEU A 68 -20.30 -1.37 -0.02
CA LEU A 68 -19.80 -0.05 0.35
C LEU A 68 -18.45 -0.16 1.05
N GLN A 69 -18.29 -1.14 1.94
CA GLN A 69 -17.00 -1.40 2.58
C GLN A 69 -15.92 -1.67 1.53
N GLU A 70 -16.23 -2.53 0.55
CA GLU A 70 -15.37 -2.84 -0.59
C GLU A 70 -15.04 -1.58 -1.40
N HIS A 71 -16.08 -0.83 -1.80
CA HIS A 71 -15.91 0.39 -2.59
C HIS A 71 -14.98 1.40 -1.89
N TRP A 72 -15.15 1.58 -0.57
CA TRP A 72 -14.32 2.51 0.19
C TRP A 72 -12.87 2.04 0.31
N LEU A 73 -12.64 0.76 0.58
CA LEU A 73 -11.29 0.20 0.66
C LEU A 73 -10.57 0.28 -0.68
N LEU A 74 -11.24 -0.10 -1.78
CA LEU A 74 -10.66 -0.01 -3.13
C LEU A 74 -10.35 1.43 -3.53
N GLY A 75 -11.25 2.37 -3.24
CA GLY A 75 -11.03 3.80 -3.48
C GLY A 75 -9.84 4.35 -2.70
N TYR A 76 -9.69 3.95 -1.44
CA TYR A 76 -8.55 4.36 -0.62
C TYR A 76 -7.23 3.75 -1.13
N ILE A 77 -7.22 2.47 -1.50
CA ILE A 77 -6.04 1.82 -2.12
C ILE A 77 -5.63 2.56 -3.40
N GLU A 78 -6.60 2.90 -4.26
CA GLU A 78 -6.33 3.66 -5.48
C GLU A 78 -5.73 5.04 -5.18
N LEU A 79 -6.24 5.75 -4.17
CA LEU A 79 -5.69 7.03 -3.74
C LEU A 79 -4.22 6.90 -3.29
N LEU A 80 -3.91 5.92 -2.43
CA LEU A 80 -2.54 5.65 -1.98
C LEU A 80 -1.61 5.33 -3.15
N GLN A 81 -2.09 4.53 -4.10
CA GLN A 81 -1.34 4.20 -5.32
C GLN A 81 -1.08 5.45 -6.18
N ARG A 82 -2.07 6.31 -6.43
CA ARG A 82 -1.90 7.57 -7.18
C ARG A 82 -0.86 8.49 -6.52
N HIS A 83 -0.78 8.49 -5.19
CA HIS A 83 0.21 9.23 -4.40
C HIS A 83 1.55 8.50 -4.20
N LYS A 84 1.74 7.34 -4.84
CA LYS A 84 2.96 6.53 -4.77
C LYS A 84 3.29 5.98 -3.37
N LEU A 85 2.28 5.84 -2.51
CA LEU A 85 2.38 5.27 -1.17
C LEU A 85 2.16 3.75 -1.21
N TRP A 86 2.97 3.06 -2.01
CA TRP A 86 2.79 1.64 -2.33
C TRP A 86 2.85 0.73 -1.11
N ASN A 87 3.80 0.97 -0.21
CA ASN A 87 3.98 0.16 0.99
C ASN A 87 2.73 0.23 1.89
N ILE A 88 2.15 1.42 2.03
CA ILE A 88 0.94 1.63 2.81
C ILE A 88 -0.26 0.97 2.12
N ALA A 89 -0.38 1.10 0.80
CA ALA A 89 -1.42 0.42 0.02
C ALA A 89 -1.35 -1.11 0.19
N THR A 90 -0.14 -1.69 0.18
CA THR A 90 0.07 -3.12 0.44
C THR A 90 -0.33 -3.52 1.86
N GLU A 91 -0.02 -2.69 2.85
CA GLU A 91 -0.44 -2.94 4.23
C GLU A 91 -1.97 -2.92 4.37
N VAL A 92 -2.64 -1.95 3.75
CA VAL A 92 -4.11 -1.87 3.71
C VAL A 92 -4.71 -3.12 3.07
N VAL A 93 -4.18 -3.59 1.93
CA VAL A 93 -4.65 -4.82 1.27
C VAL A 93 -4.47 -6.04 2.18
N ARG A 94 -3.37 -6.12 2.92
CA ARG A 94 -3.10 -7.24 3.84
C ARG A 94 -4.02 -7.24 5.05
N SER A 95 -4.45 -6.07 5.52
CA SER A 95 -5.33 -5.91 6.68
C SER A 95 -6.83 -5.97 6.32
N ALA A 96 -7.19 -5.99 5.04
CA ALA A 96 -8.58 -6.05 4.61
C ALA A 96 -9.19 -7.45 4.83
N TRP A 97 -10.46 -7.48 5.23
CA TRP A 97 -11.26 -8.72 5.43
C TRP A 97 -12.06 -9.14 4.20
N ILE A 98 -12.09 -8.31 3.15
CA ILE A 98 -12.88 -8.55 1.94
C ILE A 98 -12.02 -9.26 0.90
N SER A 99 -12.52 -10.39 0.40
CA SER A 99 -11.78 -11.26 -0.53
C SER A 99 -11.41 -10.56 -1.84
N SER A 100 -12.30 -9.74 -2.39
CA SER A 100 -12.04 -9.00 -3.63
C SER A 100 -10.91 -7.97 -3.49
N VAL A 101 -10.80 -7.33 -2.31
CA VAL A 101 -9.69 -6.43 -1.98
C VAL A 101 -8.37 -7.19 -1.92
N TRP A 102 -8.37 -8.40 -1.35
CA TRP A 102 -7.18 -9.25 -1.32
C TRP A 102 -6.70 -9.66 -2.72
N VAL A 103 -7.65 -9.98 -3.61
CA VAL A 103 -7.39 -10.36 -5.00
C VAL A 103 -6.72 -9.23 -5.81
N VAL A 104 -6.83 -7.96 -5.39
CA VAL A 104 -6.07 -6.84 -5.99
C VAL A 104 -4.56 -7.09 -5.93
N SER A 105 -4.06 -7.75 -4.88
CA SER A 105 -2.64 -8.15 -4.79
C SER A 105 -2.22 -9.18 -5.86
N GLN A 106 -3.18 -9.84 -6.51
CA GLN A 106 -2.98 -10.95 -7.45
C GLN A 106 -3.30 -10.57 -8.92
N GLN A 107 -4.05 -9.49 -9.16
CA GLN A 107 -4.62 -9.20 -10.49
C GLN A 107 -3.73 -8.38 -11.43
N SER A 108 -2.59 -7.86 -10.99
CA SER A 108 -1.74 -7.01 -11.85
C SER A 108 -0.26 -7.06 -11.48
N THR A 109 0.39 -8.17 -11.80
CA THR A 109 1.85 -8.33 -11.72
C THR A 109 2.60 -7.78 -12.94
N SER A 110 1.99 -6.89 -13.74
CA SER A 110 2.71 -6.24 -14.84
C SER A 110 3.40 -4.97 -14.34
N VAL A 111 4.69 -5.06 -14.07
CA VAL A 111 5.51 -3.90 -13.72
C VAL A 111 6.07 -3.30 -14.99
N ALA A 112 5.61 -2.09 -15.35
CA ALA A 112 6.18 -1.35 -16.46
C ALA A 112 7.62 -0.94 -16.10
N LEU A 113 8.59 -1.45 -16.86
CA LEU A 113 9.99 -1.03 -16.72
C LEU A 113 10.13 0.39 -17.23
N CYS A 114 10.78 1.25 -16.45
CA CYS A 114 11.15 2.60 -16.88
C CYS A 114 12.67 2.70 -16.99
N CYS A 115 13.14 3.51 -17.93
CA CYS A 115 14.55 3.87 -18.02
C CYS A 115 14.95 4.68 -16.77
N GLY A 116 15.89 4.18 -15.97
CA GLY A 116 16.37 4.89 -14.77
C GLY A 116 16.98 6.27 -15.07
N ARG A 117 17.40 6.53 -16.32
CA ARG A 117 18.00 7.79 -16.75
C ARG A 117 16.97 8.87 -17.10
N CYS A 118 15.91 8.54 -17.84
CA CYS A 118 14.95 9.53 -18.36
C CYS A 118 13.51 9.33 -17.86
N GLY A 119 13.25 8.28 -17.08
CA GLY A 119 11.93 7.95 -16.55
C GLY A 119 10.93 7.42 -17.60
N ARG A 120 11.29 7.34 -18.89
CA ARG A 120 10.37 6.82 -19.92
C ARG A 120 10.14 5.33 -19.75
N ARG A 121 8.88 4.91 -19.92
CA ARG A 121 8.49 3.51 -19.98
C ARG A 121 9.16 2.82 -21.17
N TRP A 122 9.68 1.63 -20.95
CA TRP A 122 10.18 0.75 -22.00
C TRP A 122 9.01 0.31 -22.88
N ARG A 123 8.86 0.92 -24.07
CA ARG A 123 8.03 0.34 -25.14
C ARG A 123 8.88 -0.68 -25.90
N ARG A 124 8.31 -1.48 -26.81
CA ARG A 124 9.01 -2.57 -27.52
C ARG A 124 10.34 -2.16 -28.20
N ALA A 125 10.62 -0.87 -28.37
CA ALA A 125 11.91 -0.31 -28.78
C ALA A 125 12.70 0.22 -27.57
N ALA A 126 14.02 -0.03 -27.56
CA ALA A 126 14.94 0.46 -26.55
C ALA A 126 14.83 1.99 -26.40
N CYS A 127 15.04 2.50 -25.19
CA CYS A 127 15.07 3.93 -24.95
C CYS A 127 16.28 4.57 -25.68
N ASP A 128 16.03 5.52 -26.59
CA ASP A 128 17.04 6.26 -27.36
C ASP A 128 17.86 7.27 -26.52
N CYS A 129 18.13 6.97 -25.26
CA CYS A 129 19.03 7.78 -24.43
C CYS A 129 20.49 7.51 -24.85
N ALA A 130 20.82 7.86 -26.09
CA ALA A 130 22.18 7.89 -26.58
C ALA A 130 22.95 9.02 -25.87
N GLY A 131 24.00 8.67 -25.14
CA GLY A 131 24.97 9.66 -24.64
C GLY A 131 25.10 9.72 -23.12
N GLY A 132 25.74 8.71 -22.53
CA GLY A 132 26.45 8.87 -21.26
C GLY A 132 26.40 7.66 -20.33
N ALA A 133 27.53 7.41 -19.67
CA ALA A 133 27.83 6.27 -18.83
C ALA A 133 26.92 6.18 -17.58
N GLY A 134 25.71 5.64 -17.75
CA GLY A 134 24.81 5.40 -16.63
C GLY A 134 23.41 5.05 -17.12
N GLY A 135 23.19 3.76 -17.37
CA GLY A 135 21.88 3.18 -17.70
C GLY A 135 21.62 3.02 -19.19
N ALA A 136 21.72 1.77 -19.65
CA ALA A 136 21.46 1.29 -21.01
C ALA A 136 22.39 1.87 -22.10
N GLY A 137 23.56 1.24 -22.27
CA GLY A 137 24.26 1.30 -23.55
C GLY A 137 23.39 0.66 -24.66
N ALA A 138 23.60 1.10 -25.90
CA ALA A 138 23.04 0.48 -27.09
C ALA A 138 23.23 -1.04 -27.02
N GLY A 139 22.14 -1.80 -26.79
CA GLY A 139 22.22 -3.24 -26.54
C GLY A 139 21.37 -3.78 -25.38
N GLY A 140 20.57 -2.94 -24.70
CA GLY A 140 19.46 -3.41 -23.86
C GLY A 140 19.83 -4.20 -22.60
N ALA A 141 21.10 -4.25 -22.20
CA ALA A 141 21.54 -4.98 -21.03
C ALA A 141 21.40 -4.13 -19.74
N ALA A 142 20.75 -4.69 -18.71
CA ALA A 142 20.63 -4.05 -17.41
C ALA A 142 22.01 -3.95 -16.72
N VAL A 143 22.37 -2.77 -16.21
CA VAL A 143 23.65 -2.51 -15.54
C VAL A 143 23.40 -2.26 -14.06
N CYS A 144 24.22 -2.86 -13.19
CA CYS A 144 24.12 -2.65 -11.75
C CYS A 144 24.63 -1.26 -11.34
N ALA A 145 23.80 -0.49 -10.63
CA ALA A 145 24.16 0.83 -10.11
C ALA A 145 25.33 0.79 -9.10
N VAL A 146 25.52 -0.33 -8.39
CA VAL A 146 26.58 -0.49 -7.38
C VAL A 146 27.91 -0.87 -8.02
N CYS A 147 27.97 -2.01 -8.73
CA CYS A 147 29.23 -2.52 -9.28
C CYS A 147 29.52 -2.09 -10.72
N ARG A 148 28.59 -1.38 -11.37
CA ARG A 148 28.69 -0.88 -12.76
C ARG A 148 28.84 -1.97 -13.83
N ARG A 149 28.67 -3.25 -13.47
CA ARG A 149 28.73 -4.39 -14.41
C ARG A 149 27.35 -4.78 -14.90
N VAL A 150 27.31 -5.42 -16.07
CA VAL A 150 26.09 -6.00 -16.63
C VAL A 150 25.53 -7.08 -15.70
N VAL A 151 24.22 -7.05 -15.48
CA VAL A 151 23.48 -8.06 -14.72
C VAL A 151 23.05 -9.15 -15.68
N ARG A 152 23.62 -10.34 -15.53
CA ARG A 152 23.29 -11.53 -16.34
C ARG A 152 22.28 -12.47 -15.65
N GLY A 153 21.79 -12.09 -14.46
CA GLY A 153 20.89 -12.88 -13.63
C GLY A 153 19.80 -12.00 -13.01
N LEU A 154 19.40 -12.31 -11.78
CA LEU A 154 18.33 -11.56 -11.09
C LEU A 154 18.67 -10.06 -10.97
N TYR A 155 17.82 -9.26 -11.60
CA TYR A 155 17.87 -7.80 -11.59
C TYR A 155 16.80 -7.27 -10.63
N ALA A 156 17.24 -6.60 -9.57
CA ALA A 156 16.35 -5.94 -8.63
C ALA A 156 16.37 -4.44 -8.90
N TRP A 157 15.20 -3.81 -9.04
CA TRP A 157 15.06 -2.39 -9.33
C TRP A 157 14.05 -1.71 -8.42
N CYS A 158 14.19 -0.40 -8.27
CA CYS A 158 13.19 0.42 -7.59
C CYS A 158 12.09 0.82 -8.59
N GLN A 159 10.83 0.50 -8.28
CA GLN A 159 9.70 0.88 -9.13
C GLN A 159 9.51 2.40 -9.25
N GLY A 160 9.98 3.17 -8.25
CA GLY A 160 9.83 4.63 -8.26
C GLY A 160 10.87 5.38 -9.10
N CYS A 161 12.14 4.94 -9.14
CA CYS A 161 13.19 5.62 -9.91
C CYS A 161 13.76 4.80 -11.09
N GLY A 162 13.36 3.54 -11.26
CA GLY A 162 13.81 2.67 -12.36
C GLY A 162 15.27 2.20 -12.28
N HIS A 163 16.05 2.66 -11.30
CA HIS A 163 17.42 2.20 -11.08
C HIS A 163 17.45 0.86 -10.36
N GLY A 164 18.46 0.05 -10.65
CA GLY A 164 18.60 -1.29 -10.08
C GLY A 164 19.97 -1.90 -10.26
N GLY A 165 20.07 -3.19 -9.99
CA GLY A 165 21.28 -3.97 -10.18
C GLY A 165 21.15 -5.41 -9.75
N HIS A 166 22.29 -6.09 -9.53
CA HIS A 166 22.29 -7.45 -9.00
C HIS A 166 21.54 -7.48 -7.67
N LEU A 167 20.65 -8.45 -7.49
CA LEU A 167 19.86 -8.62 -6.27
C LEU A 167 20.70 -8.51 -4.98
N GLN A 168 21.84 -9.21 -4.94
CA GLN A 168 22.73 -9.21 -3.77
C GLN A 168 23.32 -7.82 -3.47
N HIS A 169 23.82 -7.11 -4.49
CA HIS A 169 24.36 -5.75 -4.31
C HIS A 169 23.29 -4.76 -3.85
N MET A 170 22.10 -4.84 -4.46
CA MET A 170 21.00 -3.95 -4.11
C MET A 170 20.53 -4.21 -2.67
N ARG A 171 20.41 -5.48 -2.26
CA ARG A 171 20.04 -5.85 -0.88
C ARG A 171 21.08 -5.37 0.13
N ALA A 172 22.36 -5.61 -0.13
CA ALA A 172 23.45 -5.20 0.76
C ALA A 172 23.57 -3.67 0.90
N TRP A 173 23.32 -2.92 -0.18
CA TRP A 173 23.29 -1.46 -0.16
C TRP A 173 22.11 -0.92 0.64
N LEU A 174 20.90 -1.41 0.34
CA LEU A 174 19.67 -0.90 0.92
C LEU A 174 19.45 -1.29 2.39
N GLN A 175 20.21 -2.28 2.88
CA GLN A 175 20.32 -2.57 4.32
C GLN A 175 21.00 -1.46 5.11
N ARG A 176 21.90 -0.68 4.49
CA ARG A 176 22.70 0.36 5.16
C ARG A 176 22.35 1.77 4.73
N HIS A 177 21.69 1.91 3.57
CA HIS A 177 21.38 3.20 2.97
C HIS A 177 19.94 3.22 2.48
N GLN A 178 19.23 4.31 2.73
CA GLN A 178 17.89 4.50 2.17
C GLN A 178 17.94 5.16 0.78
N LEU A 179 19.08 5.70 0.35
CA LEU A 179 19.22 6.42 -0.92
C LEU A 179 19.66 5.51 -2.07
N CYS A 180 19.17 5.81 -3.26
CA CYS A 180 19.49 5.08 -4.48
C CYS A 180 21.01 5.06 -4.77
N PRO A 181 21.63 3.89 -5.02
CA PRO A 181 23.06 3.78 -5.33
C PRO A 181 23.45 4.47 -6.65
N ALA A 182 22.48 4.78 -7.53
CA ALA A 182 22.71 5.54 -8.76
C ALA A 182 22.88 7.05 -8.51
N GLY A 183 22.67 7.54 -7.27
CA GLY A 183 22.83 8.95 -6.93
C GLY A 183 21.66 9.86 -7.32
N CYS A 184 20.50 9.29 -7.69
CA CYS A 184 19.32 10.08 -8.07
C CYS A 184 18.53 10.68 -6.89
N ALA A 185 19.08 10.65 -5.67
CA ALA A 185 18.47 11.11 -4.42
C ALA A 185 17.13 10.48 -4.00
N HIS A 186 16.64 9.47 -4.73
CA HIS A 186 15.41 8.78 -4.37
C HIS A 186 15.60 7.86 -3.15
N ARG A 187 14.62 7.82 -2.25
CA ARG A 187 14.60 6.89 -1.11
C ARG A 187 14.08 5.52 -1.57
N CYS A 188 15.01 4.64 -1.95
CA CYS A 188 14.68 3.33 -2.49
C CYS A 188 14.54 2.28 -1.37
N GLN A 189 13.67 1.30 -1.59
CA GLN A 189 13.56 0.11 -0.76
C GLN A 189 13.36 -1.10 -1.67
N LEU A 190 13.93 -2.24 -1.28
CA LEU A 190 13.58 -3.53 -1.84
C LEU A 190 12.47 -4.09 -0.96
N ALA A 191 11.28 -4.26 -1.54
CA ALA A 191 10.20 -5.05 -0.94
C ALA A 191 10.54 -6.54 -1.04
#